data_AF-A0A4R4XIS4-F1
#
_entry.id   AF-A0A4R4XIS4-F1
#
_cell.length_a   1.000
_cell.length_b   1.000
_cell.length_c   1.000
_cell.angle_alpha   90.00
_cell.angle_beta   90.00
_cell.angle_gamma   90.00
#
_symmetry.space_group_name_H-M   'P 1'
#
loop_
_entity.id
_entity.type
_entity.pdbx_description
1 polymer ?
#
loop_
_entity_poly.entity_id
_entity_poly.type
_entity_poly.pdbx_seq_one_letter_code
_entity_poly.pdbx_strand_id
1 'polypeptide(L)'
;MVGVRRVLAVGLAVLLGATVLTACQSDPVPTDVAVAWAGDGGGGVEVTWKDDNAPNRITIEGVLSSSPSYVKYLGAGEPNTWEIPTSAFPPDGNYRVAVATGTSQGGVTSKLAHSEVFDTDGPVRPSGASPTPMGRGVLMKWSVPAAPPDFTPNDPLDVKGPKTQRYVPMVGRPGGTMRAIGPATTSTRQLIKSLQPPYLFQLRAQNEWSSRIGGEVVGLTSSVNGALPALALYGVQVHVRGRVLVQEVVCEAETACVQRRATPAGVPVVILTQVTPGARWTPVARGSTTAGGHYDIPMVNGPSRPYRAVVPAYTRVGVLTGTSTSRPTYTKSVVRVAGAGFAGGASKRRGENVVVSTTVTPAMNTTVVLQLWNRQTRRWVNQAAVPMRKGLASLPFKASRAGSFSYRFVIPNAMMFGRPLAGTTTPPLPLSVR
;
A
#
# COMPACT_ATOMS: atom_id res chain seq x y z
N MET A 1 -4.18 77.66 103.83
CA MET A 1 -3.43 76.76 104.73
C MET A 1 -3.30 75.41 104.05
N VAL A 2 -2.06 74.90 104.00
CA VAL A 2 -1.61 73.55 103.61
C VAL A 2 -1.88 73.17 102.14
N GLY A 3 -0.93 72.86 101.26
CA GLY A 3 0.52 72.69 101.43
C GLY A 3 1.06 71.70 100.38
N VAL A 4 1.72 72.24 99.35
CA VAL A 4 2.97 71.78 98.69
C VAL A 4 3.18 70.27 98.39
N ARG A 5 3.45 69.93 97.11
CA ARG A 5 4.71 69.29 96.61
C ARG A 5 4.65 69.05 95.08
N ARG A 6 5.48 69.74 94.30
CA ARG A 6 6.77 69.30 93.66
C ARG A 6 6.53 68.52 92.34
N VAL A 7 6.78 69.10 91.15
CA VAL A 7 8.07 69.38 90.45
C VAL A 7 8.45 68.25 89.47
N LEU A 8 8.95 68.68 88.29
CA LEU A 8 9.58 67.97 87.15
C LEU A 8 8.63 67.57 86.00
N ALA A 9 8.97 67.63 84.72
CA ALA A 9 9.98 68.33 83.91
C ALA A 9 9.80 67.81 82.46
N VAL A 10 9.93 68.71 81.47
CA VAL A 10 10.61 68.55 80.17
C VAL A 10 10.32 67.30 79.31
N GLY A 11 9.93 67.53 78.04
CA GLY A 11 10.20 66.55 77.00
C GLY A 11 9.39 66.67 75.70
N LEU A 12 9.48 67.80 75.00
CA LEU A 12 9.05 67.89 73.59
C LEU A 12 10.18 67.29 72.73
N ALA A 13 9.97 66.11 72.14
CA ALA A 13 10.86 65.54 71.14
C ALA A 13 10.06 64.86 70.03
N VAL A 14 10.23 65.42 68.83
CA VAL A 14 9.85 64.90 67.52
C VAL A 14 10.33 63.46 67.35
N LEU A 15 9.46 62.55 66.89
CA LEU A 15 9.92 61.35 66.18
C LEU A 15 8.89 60.88 65.16
N LEU A 16 9.30 61.04 63.90
CA LEU A 16 8.81 60.37 62.72
C LEU A 16 8.40 58.91 63.03
N GLY A 17 7.13 58.60 62.79
CA GLY A 17 6.67 57.22 62.73
C GLY A 17 7.35 56.52 61.57
N ALA A 18 8.44 55.82 61.86
CA ALA A 18 9.03 54.83 60.97
C ALA A 18 7.99 53.73 60.74
N THR A 19 7.32 53.76 59.59
CA THR A 19 6.73 52.55 59.03
C THR A 19 7.89 51.60 58.76
N VAL A 20 8.15 50.71 59.70
CA VAL A 20 9.03 49.57 59.50
C VAL A 20 8.39 48.75 58.40
N LEU A 21 8.90 48.89 57.18
CA LEU A 21 8.67 47.91 56.12
C LEU A 21 9.28 46.62 56.68
N THR A 22 8.45 45.76 57.28
CA THR A 22 8.81 44.37 57.50
C THR A 22 9.15 43.83 56.12
N ALA A 23 10.44 43.64 55.85
CA ALA A 23 10.88 42.93 54.68
C ALA A 23 10.16 41.58 54.72
N CYS A 24 9.21 41.36 53.79
CA CYS A 24 8.64 40.04 53.57
C CYS A 24 9.81 39.14 53.19
N GLN A 25 10.31 38.41 54.19
CA GLN A 25 11.34 37.41 53.97
C GLN A 25 10.66 36.32 53.13
N SER A 26 11.07 36.21 51.87
CA SER A 26 10.62 35.11 51.00
C SER A 26 11.01 33.80 51.66
N ASP A 27 10.15 32.79 51.57
CA ASP A 27 10.46 31.47 52.11
C ASP A 27 11.76 30.92 51.50
N PRO A 28 12.52 30.10 52.24
CA PRO A 28 13.72 29.45 51.73
C PRO A 28 13.43 28.72 50.41
N VAL A 29 14.35 28.85 49.45
CA VAL A 29 14.22 28.17 48.16
C VAL A 29 14.55 26.69 48.36
N PRO A 30 13.69 25.75 47.90
CA PRO A 30 14.04 24.33 47.88
C PRO A 30 15.38 24.07 47.19
N THR A 31 16.10 23.03 47.59
CA THR A 31 17.41 22.68 47.00
C THR A 31 17.45 21.24 46.52
N ASP A 32 18.50 20.89 45.78
CA ASP A 32 18.75 19.53 45.28
C ASP A 32 17.54 18.91 44.56
N VAL A 33 16.86 19.70 43.72
CA VAL A 33 15.76 19.18 42.90
C VAL A 33 16.34 18.20 41.90
N ALA A 34 16.01 16.92 42.04
CA ALA A 34 16.50 15.84 41.19
C ALA A 34 15.33 15.06 40.59
N VAL A 35 15.55 14.54 39.38
CA VAL A 35 14.60 13.67 38.68
C VAL A 35 15.24 12.33 38.39
N ALA A 36 14.45 11.27 38.50
CA ALA A 36 14.84 9.91 38.16
C ALA A 36 13.62 9.10 37.71
N TRP A 37 13.82 7.94 37.09
CA TRP A 37 12.73 7.02 36.81
C TRP A 37 12.14 6.46 38.11
N ALA A 38 10.80 6.51 38.23
CA ALA A 38 10.09 5.89 39.33
C ALA A 38 10.06 4.35 39.14
N GLY A 39 10.81 3.65 39.99
CA GLY A 39 10.93 2.19 40.00
C GLY A 39 11.54 1.58 38.72
N ASP A 40 11.63 0.24 38.68
CA ASP A 40 12.26 -0.51 37.58
C ASP A 40 11.46 -0.50 36.26
N GLY A 41 10.25 0.09 36.27
CA GLY A 41 9.27 0.00 35.18
C GLY A 41 9.14 1.25 34.30
N GLY A 42 9.73 2.39 34.69
CA GLY A 42 9.69 3.64 33.89
C GLY A 42 8.28 4.21 33.67
N GLY A 43 7.34 3.93 34.57
CA GLY A 43 5.94 4.39 34.46
C GLY A 43 5.72 5.84 34.90
N GLY A 44 6.70 6.43 35.59
CA GLY A 44 6.67 7.78 36.11
C GLY A 44 8.06 8.34 36.33
N VAL A 45 8.14 9.64 36.53
CA VAL A 45 9.33 10.40 36.90
C VAL A 45 9.21 10.75 38.38
N GLU A 46 10.11 10.20 39.19
CA GLU A 46 10.25 10.57 40.59
C GLU A 46 11.03 11.89 40.69
N VAL A 47 10.41 12.88 41.33
CA VAL A 47 11.01 14.17 41.63
C VAL A 47 11.31 14.22 43.12
N THR A 48 12.53 14.54 43.50
CA THR A 48 12.94 14.71 44.90
C THR A 48 13.56 16.09 45.11
N TRP A 49 13.44 16.64 46.32
CA TRP A 49 14.08 17.91 46.69
C TRP A 49 14.36 17.95 48.21
N LYS A 50 15.02 19.01 48.68
CA LYS A 50 15.27 19.28 50.09
C LYS A 50 14.72 20.64 50.50
N ASP A 51 14.03 20.66 51.63
CA ASP A 51 13.59 21.85 52.36
C ASP A 51 13.24 21.45 53.82
N ASP A 52 12.67 22.38 54.58
CA ASP A 52 12.23 22.16 55.97
C ASP A 52 10.81 21.55 56.08
N ASN A 53 10.41 20.71 55.12
CA ASN A 53 9.06 20.15 54.91
C ASN A 53 7.98 21.24 54.76
N ALA A 54 8.31 22.29 54.02
CA ALA A 54 7.41 23.40 53.74
C ALA A 54 6.30 22.94 52.77
N PRO A 55 5.16 23.66 52.66
CA PRO A 55 4.20 23.37 51.60
C PRO A 55 4.81 23.70 50.24
N ASN A 56 4.72 22.77 49.29
CA ASN A 56 5.43 22.88 48.01
C ASN A 56 4.47 22.93 46.82
N ARG A 57 4.80 23.77 45.84
CA ARG A 57 4.23 23.80 44.50
C ARG A 57 5.25 23.22 43.53
N ILE A 58 4.87 22.14 42.86
CA ILE A 58 5.68 21.46 41.85
C ILE A 58 5.06 21.71 40.48
N THR A 59 5.87 22.12 39.51
CA THR A 59 5.43 22.36 38.13
C THR A 59 6.37 21.78 37.09
N ILE A 60 5.80 21.34 35.97
CA ILE A 60 6.56 20.97 34.78
C ILE A 60 6.71 22.20 33.90
N GLU A 61 7.94 22.62 33.62
CA GLU A 61 8.25 23.73 32.73
C GLU A 61 8.86 23.22 31.43
N GLY A 62 8.33 23.67 30.29
CA GLY A 62 8.99 23.46 29.01
C GLY A 62 10.11 24.49 28.83
N VAL A 63 11.28 24.09 28.34
CA VAL A 63 12.43 25.01 28.16
C VAL A 63 12.10 26.18 27.22
N LEU A 64 11.15 25.98 26.29
CA LEU A 64 10.67 27.01 25.34
C LEU A 64 9.26 27.54 25.65
N SER A 65 8.62 27.09 26.74
CA SER A 65 7.26 27.51 27.13
C SER A 65 7.22 27.86 28.61
N SER A 66 6.90 29.12 28.91
CA SER A 66 6.76 29.62 30.28
C SER A 66 5.45 29.20 30.97
N SER A 67 4.51 28.59 30.24
CA SER A 67 3.26 28.10 30.81
C SER A 67 3.46 26.67 31.34
N PRO A 68 3.23 26.42 32.64
CA PRO A 68 3.39 25.09 33.21
C PRO A 68 2.33 24.15 32.64
N SER A 69 2.76 22.98 32.13
CA SER A 69 1.84 21.97 31.61
C SER A 69 1.11 21.20 32.72
N TYR A 70 1.62 21.26 33.95
CA TYR A 70 1.11 20.53 35.10
C TYR A 70 1.49 21.24 36.41
N VAL A 71 0.57 21.26 37.39
CA VAL A 71 0.79 21.86 38.71
C VAL A 71 0.30 20.91 39.80
N LYS A 72 1.17 20.60 40.76
CA LYS A 72 0.82 19.85 41.98
C LYS A 72 1.18 20.70 43.20
N TYR A 73 0.34 20.63 44.22
CA TYR A 73 0.63 21.18 45.54
C TYR A 73 0.73 20.02 46.54
N LEU A 74 1.75 20.07 47.39
CA LEU A 74 1.94 19.21 48.54
C LEU A 74 1.83 20.03 49.83
N GLY A 75 1.19 19.45 50.83
CA GLY A 75 1.02 20.08 52.14
C GLY A 75 2.35 20.14 52.91
N ALA A 76 2.40 21.02 53.93
CA ALA A 76 3.52 21.00 54.87
C ALA A 76 3.58 19.65 55.61
N GLY A 77 4.78 19.11 55.81
CA GLY A 77 5.01 17.82 56.45
C GLY A 77 4.77 16.59 55.56
N GLU A 78 4.37 16.77 54.30
CA GLU A 78 4.37 15.69 53.31
C GLU A 78 5.81 15.38 52.85
N PRO A 79 6.09 14.16 52.35
CA PRO A 79 7.42 13.81 51.84
C PRO A 79 7.86 14.73 50.69
N ASN A 80 9.14 15.10 50.67
CA ASN A 80 9.78 15.84 49.57
C ASN A 80 10.08 14.96 48.35
N THR A 81 9.09 14.17 47.95
CA THR A 81 9.12 13.36 46.75
C THR A 81 7.74 13.38 46.09
N TRP A 82 7.72 13.32 44.77
CA TRP A 82 6.49 13.14 44.02
C TRP A 82 6.74 12.37 42.74
N GLU A 83 5.94 11.32 42.52
CA GLU A 83 5.91 10.56 41.27
C GLU A 83 4.96 11.22 40.27
N ILE A 84 5.52 11.68 39.15
CA ILE A 84 4.80 12.27 38.03
C ILE A 84 4.61 11.21 36.94
N PRO A 85 3.39 10.85 36.53
CA PRO A 85 3.21 9.88 35.46
C PRO A 85 3.78 10.42 34.14
N THR A 86 4.41 9.57 33.32
CA THR A 86 5.01 9.99 32.04
C THR A 86 4.00 10.67 31.10
N SER A 87 2.73 10.29 31.18
CA SER A 87 1.63 10.93 30.44
C SER A 87 1.39 12.41 30.77
N ALA A 88 1.95 12.93 31.87
CA ALA A 88 1.88 14.34 32.22
C ALA A 88 2.90 15.20 31.43
N PHE A 89 3.89 14.57 30.80
CA PHE A 89 4.86 15.24 29.94
C PHE A 89 4.41 15.13 28.48
N PRO A 90 4.20 16.25 27.77
CA PRO A 90 3.94 16.20 26.34
C PRO A 90 5.15 15.60 25.61
N PRO A 91 4.94 14.73 24.59
CA PRO A 91 6.03 14.03 23.92
C PRO A 91 6.90 14.99 23.08
N ASP A 92 8.14 14.58 22.83
CA ASP A 92 9.11 15.26 21.95
C ASP A 92 9.41 16.71 22.37
N GLY A 93 9.65 16.95 23.65
CA GLY A 93 10.02 18.26 24.18
C GLY A 93 11.13 18.17 25.23
N ASN A 94 11.70 19.33 25.55
CA ASN A 94 12.68 19.49 26.63
C ASN A 94 12.01 20.13 27.84
N TYR A 95 12.18 19.52 29.01
CA TYR A 95 11.52 19.91 30.25
C TYR A 95 12.49 19.98 31.42
N ARG A 96 12.02 20.65 32.46
CA ARG A 96 12.59 20.58 33.80
C ARG A 96 11.46 20.66 34.81
N VAL A 97 11.68 20.12 36.00
CA VAL A 97 10.72 20.25 37.10
C VAL A 97 11.14 21.42 37.97
N ALA A 98 10.20 22.31 38.26
CA ALA A 98 10.39 23.44 39.15
C ALA A 98 9.64 23.22 40.47
N VAL A 99 10.31 23.44 41.58
CA VAL A 99 9.75 23.34 42.94
C VAL A 99 9.90 24.69 43.64
N ALA A 100 8.83 25.16 44.27
CA ALA A 100 8.86 26.34 45.13
C ALA A 100 7.96 26.15 46.34
N THR A 101 8.27 26.81 47.44
CA THR A 101 7.37 26.90 48.60
C THR A 101 6.13 27.70 48.20
N GLY A 102 4.96 27.16 48.54
CA GLY A 102 3.69 27.79 48.23
C GLY A 102 2.49 26.87 48.38
N THR A 103 1.31 27.48 48.49
CA THR A 103 0.03 26.76 48.57
C THR A 103 -0.89 27.16 47.42
N SER A 104 -1.94 26.38 47.18
CA SER A 104 -2.94 26.70 46.16
C SER A 104 -3.70 27.99 46.45
N GLN A 105 -3.81 28.39 47.72
CA GLN A 105 -4.53 29.59 48.17
C GLN A 105 -3.60 30.80 48.38
N GLY A 106 -2.39 30.57 48.91
CA GLY A 106 -1.43 31.61 49.25
C GLY A 106 -0.45 31.98 48.13
N GLY A 107 -0.46 31.23 47.02
CA GLY A 107 0.49 31.43 45.92
C GLY A 107 1.89 30.93 46.24
N VAL A 108 2.85 31.32 45.40
CA VAL A 108 4.28 30.97 45.54
C VAL A 108 4.98 32.03 46.36
N THR A 109 5.70 31.61 47.39
CA THR A 109 6.34 32.48 48.39
C THR A 109 7.88 32.39 48.37
N SER A 110 8.46 31.39 47.72
CA SER A 110 9.90 31.28 47.43
C SER A 110 10.23 31.50 45.95
N LYS A 111 11.53 31.60 45.62
CA LYS A 111 11.98 31.42 44.22
C LYS A 111 11.82 29.95 43.79
N LEU A 112 11.84 29.71 42.48
CA LEU A 112 11.82 28.38 41.88
C LEU A 112 13.21 27.74 41.92
N ALA A 113 13.27 26.53 42.46
CA ALA A 113 14.38 25.59 42.31
C ALA A 113 14.09 24.67 41.12
N HIS A 114 15.11 24.30 40.34
CA HIS A 114 14.92 23.52 39.11
C HIS A 114 15.73 22.24 39.14
N SER A 115 15.19 21.18 38.54
CA SER A 115 15.96 20.00 38.15
C SER A 115 16.91 20.32 37.00
N GLU A 116 17.80 19.37 36.71
CA GLU A 116 18.44 19.30 35.38
C GLU A 116 17.38 19.18 34.28
N VAL A 117 17.74 19.65 33.09
CA VAL A 117 16.89 19.55 31.90
C VAL A 117 16.96 18.13 31.36
N PHE A 118 15.83 17.60 30.94
CA PHE A 118 15.70 16.30 30.28
C PHE A 118 14.74 16.40 29.09
N ASP A 119 14.84 15.47 28.14
CA ASP A 119 13.90 15.37 27.03
C ASP A 119 12.87 14.26 27.22
N THR A 120 11.83 14.31 26.37
CA THR A 120 10.83 13.26 26.26
C THR A 120 10.74 12.74 24.83
N ASP A 121 11.89 12.57 24.18
CA ASP A 121 11.95 12.19 22.78
C ASP A 121 11.22 10.87 22.56
N GLY A 122 10.23 10.90 21.68
CA GLY A 122 9.44 9.73 21.37
C GLY A 122 10.21 8.75 20.48
N PRO A 123 9.70 7.52 20.30
CA PRO A 123 10.37 6.56 19.46
C PRO A 123 10.35 7.03 17.99
N VAL A 124 11.39 6.70 17.23
CA VAL A 124 11.48 7.02 15.81
C VAL A 124 10.44 6.18 15.05
N ARG A 125 9.57 6.84 14.28
CA ARG A 125 8.53 6.16 13.51
C ARG A 125 9.16 5.21 12.46
N PRO A 126 8.86 3.90 12.48
CA PRO A 126 9.36 2.98 11.47
C PRO A 126 8.69 3.26 10.11
N SER A 127 9.43 3.02 9.04
CA SER A 127 9.02 3.28 7.66
C SER A 127 9.40 2.11 6.76
N GLY A 128 9.04 2.19 5.46
CA GLY A 128 9.55 1.25 4.46
C GLY A 128 9.18 -0.21 4.69
N ALA A 129 8.08 -0.49 5.42
CA ALA A 129 7.71 -1.86 5.74
C ALA A 129 7.38 -2.62 4.45
N SER A 130 8.00 -3.80 4.29
CA SER A 130 7.92 -4.61 3.10
C SER A 130 7.64 -6.08 3.46
N PRO A 131 6.63 -6.68 2.83
CA PRO A 131 6.32 -8.09 3.00
C PRO A 131 7.07 -8.96 1.98
N THR A 132 7.63 -10.08 2.43
CA THR A 132 8.11 -11.17 1.57
C THR A 132 7.39 -12.47 1.94
N PRO A 133 6.60 -13.08 1.03
CA PRO A 133 5.98 -14.38 1.28
C PRO A 133 7.04 -15.45 1.57
N MET A 134 6.88 -16.21 2.65
CA MET A 134 7.79 -17.29 3.05
C MET A 134 7.00 -18.50 3.55
N GLY A 135 6.84 -19.51 2.70
CA GLY A 135 6.08 -20.72 3.02
C GLY A 135 4.63 -20.38 3.38
N ARG A 136 4.20 -20.74 4.61
CA ARG A 136 2.86 -20.42 5.14
C ARG A 136 2.79 -19.06 5.85
N GLY A 137 3.87 -18.28 5.87
CA GLY A 137 3.95 -17.00 6.56
C GLY A 137 4.47 -15.87 5.68
N VAL A 138 4.73 -14.73 6.32
CA VAL A 138 5.28 -13.54 5.68
C VAL A 138 6.42 -12.99 6.51
N LEU A 139 7.58 -12.79 5.90
CA LEU A 139 8.67 -12.05 6.49
C LEU A 139 8.41 -10.56 6.29
N MET A 140 8.17 -9.85 7.38
CA MET A 140 8.09 -8.39 7.39
C MET A 140 9.49 -7.83 7.65
N LYS A 141 9.89 -6.83 6.87
CA LYS A 141 11.10 -6.02 7.09
C LYS A 141 10.72 -4.56 7.09
N TRP A 142 11.33 -3.74 7.93
CA TRP A 142 11.12 -2.30 7.96
C TRP A 142 12.42 -1.54 8.14
N SER A 143 12.40 -0.26 7.83
CA SER A 143 13.50 0.67 8.06
C SER A 143 13.19 1.58 9.24
N VAL A 144 14.24 2.03 9.91
CA VAL A 144 14.17 3.00 11.00
C VAL A 144 15.04 4.17 10.54
N PRO A 145 14.47 5.37 10.36
CA PRO A 145 15.24 6.58 10.10
C PRO A 145 16.29 6.83 11.20
N ALA A 146 17.27 7.70 10.92
CA ALA A 146 18.12 8.23 11.99
C ALA A 146 17.25 8.94 13.03
N ALA A 147 17.60 8.79 14.30
CA ALA A 147 16.95 9.55 15.36
C ALA A 147 17.19 11.05 15.16
N PRO A 148 16.23 11.91 15.55
CA PRO A 148 16.51 13.34 15.72
C PRO A 148 17.72 13.56 16.64
N PRO A 149 18.44 14.69 16.50
CA PRO A 149 19.45 15.07 17.46
C PRO A 149 18.83 15.21 18.85
N ASP A 150 19.39 14.47 19.80
CA ASP A 150 19.15 14.63 21.22
C ASP A 150 19.89 15.90 21.71
N PHE A 151 19.14 16.81 22.33
CA PHE A 151 19.63 18.11 22.81
C PHE A 151 20.02 18.10 24.29
N THR A 152 19.73 17.01 25.00
CA THR A 152 20.02 16.77 26.42
C THR A 152 20.74 15.44 26.64
N PRO A 153 21.88 15.19 25.96
CA PRO A 153 22.50 13.87 25.98
C PRO A 153 23.01 13.49 27.37
N ASN A 154 22.68 12.27 27.80
CA ASN A 154 22.95 11.70 29.11
C ASN A 154 22.21 12.42 30.25
N ASP A 155 21.00 12.91 29.98
CA ASP A 155 20.15 13.45 31.05
C ASP A 155 19.76 12.35 32.07
N PRO A 156 19.26 12.74 33.25
CA PRO A 156 18.95 11.78 34.32
C PRO A 156 17.89 10.73 33.98
N LEU A 157 17.09 10.96 32.93
CA LEU A 157 16.00 10.09 32.45
C LEU A 157 16.37 9.34 31.16
N ASP A 158 17.58 9.49 30.64
CA ASP A 158 18.05 8.67 29.53
C ASP A 158 18.14 7.18 29.91
N VAL A 159 17.48 6.33 29.12
CA VAL A 159 17.55 4.88 29.32
C VAL A 159 18.89 4.35 28.80
N LYS A 160 19.74 3.93 29.74
CA LYS A 160 21.07 3.37 29.43
C LYS A 160 20.96 2.04 28.67
N GLY A 161 21.49 1.99 27.44
CA GLY A 161 21.69 0.75 26.69
C GLY A 161 21.48 0.88 25.18
N PRO A 162 21.92 -0.11 24.38
CA PRO A 162 21.98 0.02 22.92
C PRO A 162 20.62 0.01 22.20
N LYS A 163 19.49 -0.14 22.89
CA LYS A 163 18.17 -0.46 22.29
C LYS A 163 16.97 0.01 23.14
N THR A 164 16.84 1.32 23.34
CA THR A 164 15.70 1.95 24.05
C THR A 164 14.38 1.72 23.31
N GLN A 165 14.41 1.77 21.97
CA GLN A 165 13.23 1.58 21.15
C GLN A 165 12.88 0.10 20.89
N ARG A 166 11.62 -0.26 21.17
CA ARG A 166 11.03 -1.57 20.89
C ARG A 166 9.93 -1.46 19.84
N TYR A 167 9.76 -2.51 19.05
CA TYR A 167 8.74 -2.64 18.01
C TYR A 167 7.74 -3.71 18.40
N VAL A 168 6.47 -3.35 18.48
CA VAL A 168 5.35 -4.28 18.67
C VAL A 168 4.64 -4.43 17.34
N PRO A 169 4.82 -5.56 16.63
CA PRO A 169 4.08 -5.82 15.41
C PRO A 169 2.64 -6.16 15.75
N MET A 170 1.74 -5.52 15.01
CA MET A 170 0.30 -5.62 15.18
C MET A 170 -0.33 -6.08 13.87
N VAL A 171 -1.35 -6.93 13.96
CA VAL A 171 -2.11 -7.43 12.82
C VAL A 171 -3.60 -7.30 13.07
N GLY A 172 -4.29 -6.79 12.06
CA GLY A 172 -5.74 -6.70 11.98
C GLY A 172 -6.25 -7.65 10.91
N ARG A 173 -7.37 -8.32 11.19
CA ARG A 173 -8.04 -9.26 10.29
C ARG A 173 -9.53 -8.93 10.23
N PRO A 174 -10.25 -9.28 9.15
CA PRO A 174 -11.68 -9.03 9.06
C PRO A 174 -12.44 -9.55 10.29
N GLY A 175 -13.26 -8.71 10.90
CA GLY A 175 -14.07 -9.03 12.08
C GLY A 175 -13.30 -9.09 13.40
N GLY A 176 -11.98 -8.92 13.39
CA GLY A 176 -11.14 -8.83 14.59
C GLY A 176 -10.65 -7.41 14.85
N THR A 177 -10.19 -7.13 16.07
CA THR A 177 -9.48 -5.87 16.37
C THR A 177 -8.01 -5.98 15.99
N MET A 178 -7.34 -4.84 15.83
CA MET A 178 -5.89 -4.79 15.68
C MET A 178 -5.22 -5.31 16.95
N ARG A 179 -4.39 -6.35 16.85
CA ARG A 179 -3.76 -7.01 18.02
C ARG A 179 -2.28 -7.26 17.82
N ALA A 180 -1.52 -7.18 18.90
CA ALA A 180 -0.12 -7.59 18.91
C ALA A 180 -0.01 -9.09 18.59
N ILE A 181 0.91 -9.45 17.69
CA ILE A 181 1.11 -10.85 17.27
C ILE A 181 2.28 -11.55 18.00
N GLY A 182 2.93 -10.84 18.91
CA GLY A 182 4.05 -11.34 19.69
C GLY A 182 4.60 -10.27 20.63
N PRO A 183 5.63 -10.61 21.42
CA PRO A 183 6.29 -9.66 22.30
C PRO A 183 6.99 -8.56 21.49
N ALA A 184 7.28 -7.44 22.14
CA ALA A 184 8.06 -6.36 21.56
C ALA A 184 9.47 -6.87 21.18
N THR A 185 10.01 -6.38 20.06
CA THR A 185 11.33 -6.77 19.56
C THR A 185 12.17 -5.54 19.24
N THR A 186 13.49 -5.70 19.21
CA THR A 186 14.42 -4.66 18.73
C THR A 186 14.92 -4.95 17.31
N SER A 187 14.48 -6.06 16.72
CA SER A 187 14.81 -6.42 15.34
C SER A 187 13.99 -5.59 14.37
N THR A 188 14.57 -5.26 13.20
CA THR A 188 13.88 -4.60 12.08
C THR A 188 13.23 -5.58 11.10
N ARG A 189 13.08 -6.84 11.51
CA ARG A 189 12.46 -7.90 10.73
C ARG A 189 11.74 -8.90 11.63
N GLN A 190 10.66 -9.48 11.13
CA GLN A 190 9.94 -10.54 11.81
C GLN A 190 9.25 -11.48 10.83
N LEU A 191 9.47 -12.78 11.00
CA LEU A 191 8.70 -13.81 10.30
C LEU A 191 7.39 -14.05 11.06
N ILE A 192 6.28 -13.74 10.41
CA ILE A 192 4.94 -13.98 10.93
C ILE A 192 4.42 -15.28 10.32
N LYS A 193 4.40 -16.35 11.12
CA LYS A 193 3.91 -17.66 10.70
C LYS A 193 2.39 -17.61 10.50
N SER A 194 1.87 -18.34 9.52
CA SER A 194 0.42 -18.49 9.29
C SER A 194 -0.35 -17.18 9.07
N LEU A 195 0.32 -16.15 8.56
CA LEU A 195 -0.31 -14.91 8.13
C LEU A 195 -0.73 -15.02 6.67
N GLN A 196 -2.04 -14.99 6.41
CA GLN A 196 -2.62 -15.09 5.08
C GLN A 196 -3.49 -13.87 4.80
N PRO A 197 -3.45 -13.29 3.58
CA PRO A 197 -4.36 -12.22 3.19
C PRO A 197 -5.84 -12.63 3.30
N PRO A 198 -6.76 -11.70 3.58
CA PRO A 198 -6.51 -10.27 3.72
C PRO A 198 -6.16 -9.88 5.18
N TYR A 199 -5.24 -8.94 5.37
CA TYR A 199 -4.84 -8.42 6.69
C TYR A 199 -4.30 -6.99 6.59
N LEU A 200 -4.30 -6.28 7.71
CA LEU A 200 -3.53 -5.06 7.93
C LEU A 200 -2.40 -5.36 8.91
N PHE A 201 -1.18 -4.99 8.58
CA PHE A 201 -0.02 -5.07 9.48
C PHE A 201 0.45 -3.66 9.79
N GLN A 202 0.74 -3.39 11.05
CA GLN A 202 1.36 -2.14 11.49
C GLN A 202 2.43 -2.43 12.55
N LEU A 203 3.36 -1.51 12.70
CA LEU A 203 4.36 -1.54 13.77
C LEU A 203 4.09 -0.40 14.73
N ARG A 204 3.91 -0.75 16.01
CA ARG A 204 3.92 0.23 17.09
C ARG A 204 5.31 0.27 17.68
N ALA A 205 6.05 1.34 17.39
CA ALA A 205 7.29 1.65 18.09
C ALA A 205 6.99 2.21 19.47
N GLN A 206 7.78 1.83 20.47
CA GLN A 206 7.61 2.20 21.87
C GLN A 206 8.98 2.50 22.49
N ASN A 207 9.04 3.52 23.32
CA ASN A 207 10.10 3.74 24.30
C ASN A 207 9.46 4.13 25.64
N GLU A 208 10.28 4.56 26.59
CA GLU A 208 9.90 5.04 27.92
C GLU A 208 8.89 6.20 27.90
N TRP A 209 8.94 7.08 26.89
CA TRP A 209 8.09 8.26 26.83
C TRP A 209 6.77 8.06 26.10
N SER A 210 6.78 7.38 24.95
CA SER A 210 5.57 7.29 24.12
C SER A 210 5.54 6.09 23.17
N SER A 211 4.46 6.01 22.39
CA SER A 211 4.33 5.05 21.32
C SER A 211 3.91 5.70 20.02
N ARG A 212 4.47 5.22 18.90
CA ARG A 212 4.15 5.70 17.55
C ARG A 212 3.88 4.56 16.60
N ILE A 213 2.83 4.69 15.80
CA ILE A 213 2.49 3.73 14.75
C ILE A 213 3.25 4.10 13.47
N GLY A 214 3.80 3.10 12.78
CA GLY A 214 4.45 3.21 11.48
C GLY A 214 4.55 1.87 10.78
N GLY A 215 5.31 1.82 9.69
CA GLY A 215 5.63 0.58 8.97
C GLY A 215 4.40 -0.27 8.62
N GLU A 216 3.43 0.35 7.96
CA GLU A 216 2.18 -0.31 7.57
C GLU A 216 2.36 -1.20 6.34
N VAL A 217 1.69 -2.35 6.33
CA VAL A 217 1.58 -3.24 5.17
C VAL A 217 0.15 -3.77 5.05
N VAL A 218 -0.44 -3.61 3.87
CA VAL A 218 -1.75 -4.18 3.54
C VAL A 218 -1.57 -5.50 2.78
N GLY A 219 -2.04 -6.59 3.37
CA GLY A 219 -2.18 -7.88 2.71
C GLY A 219 -3.53 -7.98 2.01
N LEU A 220 -3.51 -8.09 0.68
CA LEU A 220 -4.69 -8.10 -0.18
C LEU A 220 -4.97 -9.50 -0.73
N THR A 221 -6.24 -9.90 -0.75
CA THR A 221 -6.69 -10.96 -1.66
C THR A 221 -7.11 -10.34 -2.98
N SER A 222 -6.98 -11.08 -4.08
CA SER A 222 -7.45 -10.63 -5.39
C SER A 222 -8.43 -11.63 -5.99
N SER A 223 -9.30 -11.14 -6.84
CA SER A 223 -10.12 -11.93 -7.75
C SER A 223 -10.05 -11.29 -9.13
N VAL A 224 -9.96 -12.13 -10.16
CA VAL A 224 -9.82 -11.67 -11.54
C VAL A 224 -10.82 -12.40 -12.42
N ASN A 225 -11.56 -11.65 -13.22
CA ASN A 225 -12.34 -12.18 -14.33
C ASN A 225 -11.69 -11.77 -15.65
N GLY A 226 -11.98 -12.50 -16.72
CA GLY A 226 -11.46 -12.21 -18.05
C GLY A 226 -12.38 -12.75 -19.13
N ALA A 227 -12.53 -11.98 -20.18
CA ALA A 227 -13.28 -12.29 -21.38
C ALA A 227 -12.33 -12.30 -22.58
N LEU A 228 -12.45 -13.35 -23.38
CA LEU A 228 -11.74 -13.51 -24.65
C LEU A 228 -12.75 -13.86 -25.75
N PRO A 229 -12.50 -13.45 -27.00
CA PRO A 229 -13.27 -13.95 -28.13
C PRO A 229 -13.22 -15.47 -28.21
N ALA A 230 -14.38 -16.12 -28.37
CA ALA A 230 -14.46 -17.55 -28.61
C ALA A 230 -13.93 -17.94 -30.00
N LEU A 231 -13.93 -16.99 -30.95
CA LEU A 231 -13.44 -17.14 -32.31
C LEU A 231 -12.53 -15.96 -32.64
N ALA A 232 -11.37 -16.22 -33.24
CA ALA A 232 -10.43 -15.17 -33.65
C ALA A 232 -9.64 -15.57 -34.90
N LEU A 233 -9.28 -14.58 -35.72
CA LEU A 233 -8.41 -14.81 -36.88
C LEU A 233 -6.97 -15.06 -36.42
N TYR A 234 -6.28 -15.98 -37.08
CA TYR A 234 -4.88 -16.26 -36.82
C TYR A 234 -4.00 -15.04 -37.12
N GLY A 235 -3.04 -14.76 -36.25
CA GLY A 235 -2.06 -13.69 -36.42
C GLY A 235 -2.66 -12.29 -36.33
N VAL A 236 -3.91 -12.16 -35.90
CA VAL A 236 -4.58 -10.89 -35.64
C VAL A 236 -4.58 -10.62 -34.15
N GLN A 237 -4.38 -9.36 -33.79
CA GLN A 237 -4.44 -8.92 -32.41
C GLN A 237 -5.87 -9.10 -31.86
N VAL A 238 -5.97 -9.75 -30.72
CA VAL A 238 -7.19 -9.88 -29.93
C VAL A 238 -6.96 -9.22 -28.57
N HIS A 239 -8.06 -8.75 -28.00
CA HIS A 239 -8.06 -8.04 -26.73
C HIS A 239 -8.64 -8.93 -25.64
N VAL A 240 -7.87 -9.13 -24.57
CA VAL A 240 -8.33 -9.81 -23.36
C VAL A 240 -8.76 -8.75 -22.37
N ARG A 241 -10.06 -8.71 -22.09
CA ARG A 241 -10.68 -7.67 -21.26
C ARG A 241 -11.19 -8.26 -19.96
N GLY A 242 -11.09 -7.52 -18.87
CA GLY A 242 -11.61 -7.99 -17.59
C GLY A 242 -11.46 -6.95 -16.49
N ARG A 243 -11.60 -7.44 -15.26
CA ARG A 243 -11.53 -6.65 -14.04
C ARG A 243 -10.86 -7.45 -12.93
N VAL A 244 -10.02 -6.78 -12.18
CA VAL A 244 -9.47 -7.25 -10.91
C VAL A 244 -10.18 -6.52 -9.77
N LEU A 245 -10.66 -7.29 -8.80
CA LEU A 245 -11.14 -6.77 -7.53
C LEU A 245 -10.16 -7.22 -6.46
N VAL A 246 -9.70 -6.31 -5.61
CA VAL A 246 -8.92 -6.65 -4.42
C VAL A 246 -9.78 -6.49 -3.18
N GLN A 247 -9.51 -7.30 -2.16
CA GLN A 247 -10.10 -7.13 -0.85
C GLN A 247 -9.01 -6.70 0.12
N GLU A 248 -9.28 -5.62 0.83
CA GLU A 248 -8.37 -5.03 1.81
C GLU A 248 -9.04 -4.98 3.19
N VAL A 249 -8.21 -4.88 4.22
CA VAL A 249 -8.66 -4.73 5.60
C VAL A 249 -8.36 -3.31 6.04
N VAL A 250 -9.35 -2.65 6.59
CA VAL A 250 -9.21 -1.34 7.22
C VAL A 250 -9.59 -1.49 8.68
N CYS A 251 -8.75 -0.98 9.57
CA CYS A 251 -8.99 -0.99 11.01
C CYS A 251 -9.07 0.45 11.48
N GLU A 252 -10.18 0.85 12.08
CA GLU A 252 -10.25 2.10 12.83
C GLU A 252 -9.83 1.84 14.29
N ALA A 253 -9.53 2.91 15.02
CA ALA A 253 -9.17 2.79 16.43
C ALA A 253 -10.34 2.19 17.21
N GLU A 254 -10.04 1.22 18.07
CA GLU A 254 -10.99 0.61 19.01
C GLU A 254 -12.20 -0.13 18.40
N THR A 255 -12.30 -0.21 17.07
CA THR A 255 -13.35 -0.96 16.36
C THR A 255 -12.80 -2.22 15.70
N ALA A 256 -13.72 -3.11 15.34
CA ALA A 256 -13.38 -4.29 14.56
C ALA A 256 -12.96 -3.89 13.15
N CYS A 257 -11.87 -4.47 12.66
CA CYS A 257 -11.41 -4.26 11.30
C CYS A 257 -12.45 -4.77 10.30
N VAL A 258 -12.75 -3.94 9.32
CA VAL A 258 -13.71 -4.23 8.25
C VAL A 258 -12.99 -4.61 6.97
N GLN A 259 -13.63 -5.50 6.21
CA GLN A 259 -13.15 -5.87 4.89
C GLN A 259 -13.81 -4.99 3.84
N ARG A 260 -13.01 -4.31 3.02
CA ARG A 260 -13.49 -3.46 1.92
C ARG A 260 -13.05 -4.04 0.58
N ARG A 261 -13.87 -3.82 -0.45
CA ARG A 261 -13.49 -4.09 -1.84
C ARG A 261 -12.87 -2.83 -2.42
N ALA A 262 -11.72 -2.98 -3.05
CA ALA A 262 -11.06 -1.93 -3.79
C ALA A 262 -10.78 -2.36 -5.23
N THR A 263 -10.61 -1.38 -6.11
CA THR A 263 -10.28 -1.62 -7.52
C THR A 263 -9.10 -0.74 -7.95
N PRO A 264 -7.90 -1.03 -7.42
CA PRO A 264 -6.73 -0.21 -7.67
C PRO A 264 -6.28 -0.30 -9.13
N ALA A 265 -5.73 0.81 -9.61
CA ALA A 265 -4.95 0.84 -10.84
C ALA A 265 -3.55 0.25 -10.59
N GLY A 266 -2.88 -0.17 -11.66
CA GLY A 266 -1.50 -0.64 -11.62
C GLY A 266 -1.31 -2.07 -11.12
N VAL A 267 -2.39 -2.84 -10.89
CA VAL A 267 -2.27 -4.26 -10.51
C VAL A 267 -1.76 -5.03 -11.72
N PRO A 268 -0.64 -5.78 -11.62
CA PRO A 268 -0.11 -6.53 -12.75
C PRO A 268 -1.05 -7.68 -13.12
N VAL A 269 -1.28 -7.85 -14.42
CA VAL A 269 -2.08 -8.94 -14.99
C VAL A 269 -1.27 -9.63 -16.09
N VAL A 270 -1.24 -10.95 -16.06
CA VAL A 270 -0.54 -11.78 -17.04
C VAL A 270 -1.56 -12.68 -17.73
N ILE A 271 -1.57 -12.65 -19.05
CA ILE A 271 -2.35 -13.60 -19.85
C ILE A 271 -1.50 -14.83 -20.08
N LEU A 272 -2.04 -15.98 -19.68
CA LEU A 272 -1.42 -17.28 -19.86
C LEU A 272 -2.18 -18.10 -20.91
N THR A 273 -1.45 -19.00 -21.57
CA THR A 273 -2.01 -20.04 -22.43
C THR A 273 -1.40 -21.40 -22.14
N GLN A 274 -2.08 -22.50 -22.50
CA GLN A 274 -1.48 -23.83 -22.51
C GLN A 274 -1.22 -24.27 -23.95
N VAL A 275 0.01 -24.73 -24.23
CA VAL A 275 0.44 -25.23 -25.56
C VAL A 275 -0.22 -26.56 -25.94
N THR A 276 -0.72 -27.32 -24.97
CA THR A 276 -1.58 -28.51 -25.15
C THR A 276 -2.49 -28.64 -23.92
N PRO A 277 -3.67 -29.27 -24.02
CA PRO A 277 -4.49 -29.54 -22.85
C PRO A 277 -3.67 -30.25 -21.76
N GLY A 278 -3.70 -29.73 -20.53
CA GLY A 278 -2.93 -30.28 -19.41
C GLY A 278 -1.46 -29.82 -19.31
N ALA A 279 -0.90 -29.19 -20.34
CA ALA A 279 0.48 -28.68 -20.27
C ALA A 279 0.62 -27.48 -19.32
N ARG A 280 1.88 -27.13 -19.02
CA ARG A 280 2.20 -25.94 -18.24
C ARG A 280 1.62 -24.68 -18.91
N TRP A 281 1.03 -23.82 -18.09
CA TRP A 281 0.59 -22.49 -18.52
C TRP A 281 1.82 -21.59 -18.77
N THR A 282 1.83 -20.93 -19.92
CA THR A 282 2.92 -20.08 -20.40
C THR A 282 2.41 -18.66 -20.66
N PRO A 283 3.18 -17.61 -20.31
CA PRO A 283 2.77 -16.24 -20.53
C PRO A 283 2.79 -15.87 -22.02
N VAL A 284 1.76 -15.16 -22.47
CA VAL A 284 1.64 -14.67 -23.86
C VAL A 284 1.47 -13.15 -23.94
N ALA A 285 0.97 -12.52 -22.88
CA ALA A 285 0.87 -11.08 -22.79
C ALA A 285 0.90 -10.63 -21.32
N ARG A 286 1.23 -9.37 -21.09
CA ARG A 286 1.26 -8.74 -19.77
C ARG A 286 0.65 -7.35 -19.89
N GLY A 287 0.05 -6.89 -18.80
CA GLY A 287 -0.44 -5.54 -18.66
C GLY A 287 -0.72 -5.22 -17.20
N SER A 288 -1.44 -4.15 -16.97
CA SER A 288 -1.87 -3.74 -15.64
C SER A 288 -3.30 -3.22 -15.67
N THR A 289 -3.91 -3.12 -14.49
CA THR A 289 -5.24 -2.51 -14.37
C THR A 289 -5.19 -1.00 -14.52
N THR A 290 -6.24 -0.42 -15.07
CA THR A 290 -6.55 1.00 -15.03
C THR A 290 -7.38 1.33 -13.78
N ALA A 291 -7.74 2.61 -13.63
CA ALA A 291 -8.69 3.03 -12.60
C ALA A 291 -10.00 2.21 -12.70
N GLY A 292 -10.55 1.82 -11.56
CA GLY A 292 -11.70 0.91 -11.51
C GLY A 292 -11.34 -0.57 -11.64
N GLY A 293 -10.05 -0.91 -11.71
CA GLY A 293 -9.55 -2.29 -11.73
C GLY A 293 -9.71 -2.99 -13.08
N HIS A 294 -10.08 -2.27 -14.13
CA HIS A 294 -10.26 -2.84 -15.47
C HIS A 294 -8.93 -3.10 -16.16
N TYR A 295 -8.87 -4.07 -17.06
CA TYR A 295 -7.72 -4.24 -17.94
C TYR A 295 -8.18 -4.58 -19.36
N ASP A 296 -7.40 -4.13 -20.34
CA ASP A 296 -7.53 -4.49 -21.76
C ASP A 296 -6.13 -4.79 -22.28
N ILE A 297 -5.82 -6.08 -22.46
CA ILE A 297 -4.48 -6.54 -22.82
C ILE A 297 -4.51 -7.08 -24.24
N PRO A 298 -3.77 -6.46 -25.18
CA PRO A 298 -3.65 -6.98 -26.53
C PRO A 298 -2.74 -8.20 -26.57
N MET A 299 -3.09 -9.19 -27.40
CA MET A 299 -2.22 -10.30 -27.72
C MET A 299 -2.43 -10.76 -29.17
N VAL A 300 -1.39 -11.27 -29.81
CA VAL A 300 -1.53 -11.86 -31.14
C VAL A 300 -2.15 -13.26 -31.01
N ASN A 301 -3.28 -13.47 -31.67
CA ASN A 301 -3.94 -14.77 -31.64
C ASN A 301 -3.13 -15.82 -32.40
N GLY A 302 -2.86 -16.95 -31.76
CA GLY A 302 -2.16 -18.09 -32.35
C GLY A 302 -3.12 -19.19 -32.81
N PRO A 303 -2.61 -20.42 -32.99
CA PRO A 303 -3.44 -21.63 -33.13
C PRO A 303 -4.44 -21.81 -31.96
N SER A 304 -5.57 -22.48 -32.19
CA SER A 304 -6.65 -22.61 -31.19
C SER A 304 -6.17 -23.17 -29.85
N ARG A 305 -6.44 -22.47 -28.75
CA ARG A 305 -5.90 -22.83 -27.43
C ARG A 305 -6.67 -22.17 -26.28
N PRO A 306 -6.59 -22.71 -25.05
CA PRO A 306 -7.15 -22.06 -23.88
C PRO A 306 -6.27 -20.90 -23.41
N TYR A 307 -6.92 -19.87 -22.88
CA TYR A 307 -6.30 -18.69 -22.30
C TYR A 307 -6.93 -18.39 -20.94
N ARG A 308 -6.17 -17.77 -20.04
CA ARG A 308 -6.69 -17.24 -18.77
C ARG A 308 -5.89 -16.02 -18.33
N ALA A 309 -6.51 -15.15 -17.56
CA ALA A 309 -5.83 -14.06 -16.89
C ALA A 309 -5.39 -14.49 -15.49
N VAL A 310 -4.21 -14.03 -15.08
CA VAL A 310 -3.65 -14.28 -13.76
C VAL A 310 -3.14 -12.97 -13.19
N VAL A 311 -3.52 -12.68 -11.94
CA VAL A 311 -2.84 -11.68 -11.12
C VAL A 311 -1.77 -12.45 -10.35
N PRO A 312 -0.47 -12.28 -10.64
CA PRO A 312 0.57 -12.94 -9.88
C PRO A 312 0.65 -12.36 -8.47
N ALA A 313 1.23 -13.14 -7.54
CA ALA A 313 1.64 -12.57 -6.27
C ALA A 313 2.59 -11.39 -6.52
N TYR A 314 2.29 -10.25 -5.91
CA TYR A 314 3.04 -9.02 -6.09
C TYR A 314 3.30 -8.38 -4.73
N THR A 315 4.54 -7.97 -4.49
CA THR A 315 4.92 -7.28 -3.27
C THR A 315 5.65 -5.99 -3.58
N ARG A 316 5.36 -4.96 -2.80
CA ARG A 316 6.08 -3.69 -2.75
C ARG A 316 6.03 -3.16 -1.32
N VAL A 317 6.74 -2.06 -1.05
CA VAL A 317 6.60 -1.35 0.23
C VAL A 317 5.12 -1.07 0.49
N GLY A 318 4.65 -1.46 1.67
CA GLY A 318 3.29 -1.28 2.13
C GLY A 318 2.23 -2.21 1.55
N VAL A 319 2.53 -3.10 0.58
CA VAL A 319 1.50 -3.93 -0.06
C VAL A 319 2.00 -5.33 -0.40
N LEU A 320 1.17 -6.33 -0.11
CA LEU A 320 1.25 -7.69 -0.66
C LEU A 320 -0.08 -8.04 -1.30
N THR A 321 -0.09 -8.47 -2.56
CA THR A 321 -1.29 -8.98 -3.23
C THR A 321 -1.14 -10.47 -3.47
N GLY A 322 -2.14 -11.24 -3.08
CA GLY A 322 -2.22 -12.67 -3.36
C GLY A 322 -2.50 -12.98 -4.83
N THR A 323 -2.13 -14.18 -5.26
CA THR A 323 -2.38 -14.67 -6.62
C THR A 323 -3.86 -14.92 -6.85
N SER A 324 -4.38 -14.54 -8.02
CA SER A 324 -5.70 -14.97 -8.49
C SER A 324 -5.69 -15.35 -9.96
N THR A 325 -6.65 -16.17 -10.38
CA THR A 325 -6.70 -16.71 -11.75
C THR A 325 -8.15 -16.77 -12.24
N SER A 326 -8.37 -16.32 -13.48
CA SER A 326 -9.68 -16.39 -14.12
C SER A 326 -9.97 -17.82 -14.59
N ARG A 327 -11.25 -18.10 -14.88
CA ARG A 327 -11.61 -19.32 -15.59
C ARG A 327 -10.92 -19.38 -16.96
N PRO A 328 -10.38 -20.53 -17.38
CA PRO A 328 -9.89 -20.71 -18.74
C PRO A 328 -10.99 -20.51 -19.78
N THR A 329 -10.68 -19.82 -20.88
CA THR A 329 -11.54 -19.68 -22.05
C THR A 329 -10.83 -20.23 -23.27
N TYR A 330 -11.49 -21.09 -24.04
CA TYR A 330 -10.95 -21.62 -25.29
C TYR A 330 -11.24 -20.66 -26.45
N THR A 331 -10.19 -20.21 -27.13
CA THR A 331 -10.34 -19.42 -28.35
C THR A 331 -10.04 -20.30 -29.55
N LYS A 332 -11.04 -20.47 -30.41
CA LYS A 332 -10.92 -21.14 -31.71
C LYS A 332 -10.28 -20.15 -32.69
N SER A 333 -9.15 -20.56 -33.26
CA SER A 333 -8.43 -19.79 -34.27
C SER A 333 -8.91 -20.17 -35.66
N VAL A 334 -9.10 -19.18 -36.51
CA VAL A 334 -9.55 -19.33 -37.90
C VAL A 334 -8.41 -18.91 -38.83
N VAL A 335 -8.21 -19.65 -39.92
CA VAL A 335 -7.27 -19.25 -40.97
C VAL A 335 -7.61 -17.85 -41.45
N ARG A 336 -6.61 -16.97 -41.53
CA ARG A 336 -6.78 -15.61 -42.04
C ARG A 336 -6.54 -15.62 -43.54
N VAL A 337 -7.46 -15.07 -44.31
CA VAL A 337 -7.22 -14.73 -45.73
C VAL A 337 -6.40 -13.44 -45.75
N ALA A 338 -5.15 -13.53 -46.20
CA ALA A 338 -4.27 -12.37 -46.37
C ALA A 338 -4.57 -11.60 -47.65
N GLY A 339 -5.00 -12.32 -48.70
CA GLY A 339 -5.46 -11.73 -49.95
C GLY A 339 -6.16 -12.75 -50.84
N ALA A 340 -7.02 -12.27 -51.74
CA ALA A 340 -7.63 -13.07 -52.79
C ALA A 340 -8.06 -12.18 -53.95
N GLY A 341 -7.93 -12.66 -55.18
CA GLY A 341 -8.31 -11.88 -56.36
C GLY A 341 -7.89 -12.49 -57.68
N PHE A 342 -7.99 -11.68 -58.74
CA PHE A 342 -7.60 -12.04 -60.10
C PHE A 342 -6.36 -11.25 -60.52
N ALA A 343 -5.37 -11.93 -61.08
CA ALA A 343 -4.19 -11.28 -61.63
C ALA A 343 -4.58 -10.35 -62.80
N GLY A 344 -4.15 -9.10 -62.75
CA GLY A 344 -4.52 -8.08 -63.73
C GLY A 344 -5.98 -7.63 -63.65
N GLY A 345 -6.66 -7.85 -62.51
CA GLY A 345 -7.99 -7.32 -62.24
C GLY A 345 -9.17 -8.26 -62.58
N ALA A 346 -10.36 -7.84 -62.17
CA ALA A 346 -11.60 -8.60 -62.25
C ALA A 346 -12.36 -8.46 -63.59
N SER A 347 -11.84 -7.69 -64.54
CA SER A 347 -12.44 -7.52 -65.88
C SER A 347 -11.55 -8.15 -66.92
N LYS A 348 -12.11 -9.07 -67.72
CA LYS A 348 -11.37 -9.91 -68.67
C LYS A 348 -12.10 -9.97 -70.01
N ARG A 349 -11.35 -10.20 -71.08
CA ARG A 349 -11.95 -10.47 -72.40
C ARG A 349 -12.26 -11.95 -72.54
N ARG A 350 -13.30 -12.28 -73.32
CA ARG A 350 -13.59 -13.66 -73.70
C ARG A 350 -12.36 -14.27 -74.39
N GLY A 351 -11.96 -15.44 -73.91
CA GLY A 351 -10.77 -16.16 -74.38
C GLY A 351 -9.47 -15.76 -73.68
N GLU A 352 -9.46 -14.73 -72.83
CA GLU A 352 -8.27 -14.34 -72.05
C GLU A 352 -7.97 -15.37 -70.96
N ASN A 353 -6.68 -15.54 -70.66
CA ASN A 353 -6.23 -16.33 -69.52
C ASN A 353 -6.42 -15.53 -68.23
N VAL A 354 -7.11 -16.14 -67.27
CA VAL A 354 -7.41 -15.58 -65.97
C VAL A 354 -6.67 -16.39 -64.92
N VAL A 355 -5.91 -15.72 -64.05
CA VAL A 355 -5.29 -16.37 -62.88
C VAL A 355 -6.02 -15.87 -61.66
N VAL A 356 -6.75 -16.77 -60.99
CA VAL A 356 -7.36 -16.50 -59.69
C VAL A 356 -6.42 -17.00 -58.60
N SER A 357 -6.20 -16.22 -57.55
CA SER A 357 -5.30 -16.59 -56.46
C SER A 357 -5.85 -16.22 -55.09
N THR A 358 -5.35 -16.92 -54.06
CA THR A 358 -5.55 -16.58 -52.67
C THR A 358 -4.29 -16.86 -51.86
N THR A 359 -4.04 -15.99 -50.88
CA THR A 359 -2.97 -16.13 -49.91
C THR A 359 -3.58 -16.18 -48.51
N VAL A 360 -3.12 -17.11 -47.68
CA VAL A 360 -3.59 -17.28 -46.30
C VAL A 360 -2.46 -17.18 -45.28
N THR A 361 -2.83 -16.89 -44.04
CA THR A 361 -1.95 -16.90 -42.88
C THR A 361 -2.61 -17.74 -41.78
N PRO A 362 -1.90 -18.69 -41.15
CA PRO A 362 -0.49 -19.03 -41.36
C PRO A 362 -0.24 -19.67 -42.74
N ALA A 363 1.00 -19.60 -43.20
CA ALA A 363 1.41 -20.33 -44.40
C ALA A 363 1.23 -21.84 -44.17
N MET A 364 0.47 -22.49 -45.05
CA MET A 364 0.15 -23.92 -44.93
C MET A 364 0.20 -24.61 -46.30
N ASN A 365 0.42 -25.92 -46.27
CA ASN A 365 0.33 -26.78 -47.45
C ASN A 365 -0.97 -27.59 -47.35
N THR A 366 -1.88 -27.38 -48.29
CA THR A 366 -3.19 -28.06 -48.30
C THR A 366 -3.78 -28.06 -49.71
N THR A 367 -5.00 -28.55 -49.86
CA THR A 367 -5.80 -28.40 -51.07
C THR A 367 -7.00 -27.51 -50.75
N VAL A 368 -7.13 -26.38 -51.44
CA VAL A 368 -8.30 -25.51 -51.36
C VAL A 368 -9.25 -25.78 -52.52
N VAL A 369 -10.53 -25.45 -52.35
CA VAL A 369 -11.52 -25.64 -53.41
C VAL A 369 -11.95 -24.30 -53.94
N LEU A 370 -11.74 -24.06 -55.24
CA LEU A 370 -12.35 -22.94 -55.95
C LEU A 370 -13.82 -23.30 -56.22
N GLN A 371 -14.72 -22.47 -55.75
CA GLN A 371 -16.15 -22.57 -56.00
C GLN A 371 -16.62 -21.43 -56.90
N LEU A 372 -17.63 -21.71 -57.73
CA LEU A 372 -18.35 -20.73 -58.53
C LEU A 372 -19.78 -20.64 -58.02
N TRP A 373 -20.32 -19.42 -57.94
CA TRP A 373 -21.73 -19.20 -57.66
C TRP A 373 -22.58 -19.56 -58.88
N ASN A 374 -23.37 -20.62 -58.76
CA ASN A 374 -24.35 -20.98 -59.78
C ASN A 374 -25.62 -20.16 -59.55
N ARG A 375 -25.90 -19.23 -60.47
CA ARG A 375 -27.07 -18.32 -60.39
C ARG A 375 -28.41 -19.05 -60.52
N GLN A 376 -28.48 -20.12 -61.32
CA GLN A 376 -29.72 -20.87 -61.55
C GLN A 376 -30.10 -21.67 -60.30
N THR A 377 -29.13 -22.35 -59.69
CA THR A 377 -29.37 -23.18 -58.50
C THR A 377 -29.15 -22.45 -57.17
N ARG A 378 -28.79 -21.17 -57.23
CA ARG A 378 -28.51 -20.29 -56.07
C ARG A 378 -27.60 -20.96 -55.02
N ARG A 379 -26.58 -21.67 -55.47
CA ARG A 379 -25.64 -22.39 -54.62
C ARG A 379 -24.22 -22.30 -55.16
N TRP A 380 -23.26 -22.46 -54.26
CA TRP A 380 -21.86 -22.60 -54.62
C TRP A 380 -21.59 -24.02 -55.15
N VAL A 381 -20.96 -24.11 -56.31
CA VAL A 381 -20.55 -25.37 -56.93
C VAL A 381 -19.03 -25.46 -56.99
N ASN A 382 -18.47 -26.62 -56.64
CA ASN A 382 -17.04 -26.88 -56.73
C ASN A 382 -16.60 -26.85 -58.20
N GLN A 383 -15.59 -26.06 -58.52
CA GLN A 383 -15.03 -25.97 -59.88
C GLN A 383 -13.71 -26.72 -59.98
N ALA A 384 -12.81 -26.48 -59.04
CA ALA A 384 -11.47 -27.07 -59.06
C ALA A 384 -10.90 -27.20 -57.66
N ALA A 385 -10.19 -28.31 -57.42
CA ALA A 385 -9.29 -28.45 -56.29
C ALA A 385 -7.93 -27.86 -56.67
N VAL A 386 -7.43 -26.92 -55.87
CA VAL A 386 -6.20 -26.16 -56.14
C VAL A 386 -5.20 -26.43 -55.03
N PRO A 387 -3.98 -26.92 -55.34
CA PRO A 387 -2.96 -27.09 -54.32
C PRO A 387 -2.53 -25.72 -53.79
N MET A 388 -2.56 -25.58 -52.47
CA MET A 388 -2.00 -24.45 -51.74
C MET A 388 -0.62 -24.83 -51.23
N ARG A 389 0.41 -24.07 -51.60
CA ARG A 389 1.80 -24.26 -51.16
C ARG A 389 2.27 -23.00 -50.44
N LYS A 390 2.81 -23.17 -49.23
CA LYS A 390 3.27 -22.06 -48.38
C LYS A 390 2.20 -20.96 -48.21
N GLY A 391 0.93 -21.35 -48.12
CA GLY A 391 -0.20 -20.43 -47.97
C GLY A 391 -0.68 -19.76 -49.26
N LEU A 392 -0.07 -20.02 -50.42
CA LEU A 392 -0.50 -19.48 -51.71
C LEU A 392 -1.17 -20.57 -52.55
N ALA A 393 -2.35 -20.28 -53.09
CA ALA A 393 -3.00 -21.08 -54.11
C ALA A 393 -3.32 -20.20 -55.32
N SER A 394 -3.09 -20.73 -56.53
CA SER A 394 -3.40 -20.03 -57.78
C SER A 394 -3.87 -21.03 -58.83
N LEU A 395 -4.87 -20.65 -59.62
CA LEU A 395 -5.39 -21.46 -60.71
C LEU A 395 -5.49 -20.59 -61.99
N PRO A 396 -4.73 -20.91 -63.05
CA PRO A 396 -4.98 -20.36 -64.37
C PRO A 396 -6.19 -21.08 -65.03
N PHE A 397 -7.09 -20.33 -65.65
CA PHE A 397 -8.15 -20.86 -66.50
C PHE A 397 -8.51 -19.87 -67.63
N LYS A 398 -9.16 -20.36 -68.69
CA LYS A 398 -9.57 -19.52 -69.83
C LYS A 398 -10.99 -19.00 -69.64
N ALA A 399 -11.20 -17.70 -69.81
CA ALA A 399 -12.52 -17.07 -69.72
C ALA A 399 -13.38 -17.38 -70.97
N SER A 400 -13.98 -18.57 -71.05
CA SER A 400 -14.66 -19.04 -72.26
C SER A 400 -16.03 -18.42 -72.52
N ARG A 401 -16.72 -17.92 -71.49
CA ARG A 401 -18.09 -17.36 -71.59
C ARG A 401 -18.12 -15.92 -71.13
N ALA A 402 -18.77 -15.05 -71.90
CA ALA A 402 -19.07 -13.68 -71.50
C ALA A 402 -20.13 -13.67 -70.37
N GLY A 403 -20.06 -12.67 -69.50
CA GLY A 403 -20.99 -12.49 -68.38
C GLY A 403 -20.29 -12.20 -67.05
N SER A 404 -21.08 -12.21 -65.98
CA SER A 404 -20.61 -11.93 -64.62
C SER A 404 -20.65 -13.19 -63.75
N PHE A 405 -19.50 -13.54 -63.20
CA PHE A 405 -19.28 -14.72 -62.37
C PHE A 405 -18.86 -14.28 -60.97
N SER A 406 -19.07 -15.14 -59.98
CA SER A 406 -18.60 -14.90 -58.62
C SER A 406 -17.93 -16.17 -58.11
N TYR A 407 -16.66 -16.06 -57.75
CA TYR A 407 -15.84 -17.16 -57.27
C TYR A 407 -15.54 -17.01 -55.79
N ARG A 408 -15.17 -18.09 -55.11
CA ARG A 408 -14.54 -18.03 -53.79
C ARG A 408 -13.63 -19.22 -53.58
N PHE A 409 -12.63 -19.09 -52.72
CA PHE A 409 -11.90 -20.23 -52.22
C PHE A 409 -12.51 -20.72 -50.90
N VAL A 410 -12.74 -22.02 -50.80
CA VAL A 410 -12.99 -22.72 -49.55
C VAL A 410 -11.66 -23.24 -49.03
N ILE A 411 -11.24 -22.70 -47.90
CA ILE A 411 -10.01 -23.06 -47.21
C ILE A 411 -10.39 -24.07 -46.13
N PRO A 412 -9.86 -25.29 -46.15
CA PRO A 412 -10.25 -26.33 -45.21
C PRO A 412 -9.73 -26.03 -43.79
N ASN A 413 -10.24 -26.79 -42.82
CA ASN A 413 -9.60 -26.87 -41.51
C ASN A 413 -8.15 -27.34 -41.67
N ALA A 414 -7.26 -26.81 -40.85
CA ALA A 414 -5.84 -27.14 -40.87
C ALA A 414 -5.35 -27.50 -39.47
N MET A 415 -4.18 -28.11 -39.40
CA MET A 415 -3.44 -28.33 -38.16
C MET A 415 -2.18 -27.49 -38.16
N MET A 416 -1.94 -26.71 -37.11
CA MET A 416 -0.68 -25.97 -36.93
C MET A 416 -0.11 -26.26 -35.55
N PHE A 417 1.13 -26.74 -35.50
CA PHE A 417 1.80 -27.17 -34.27
C PHE A 417 0.93 -28.13 -33.43
N GLY A 418 0.29 -29.10 -34.11
CA GLY A 418 -0.59 -30.07 -33.47
C GLY A 418 -1.95 -29.54 -33.05
N ARG A 419 -2.40 -28.38 -33.56
CA ARG A 419 -3.66 -27.74 -33.15
C ARG A 419 -4.60 -27.41 -34.29
N PRO A 420 -5.92 -27.54 -34.07
CA PRO A 420 -6.89 -27.19 -35.08
C PRO A 420 -6.87 -25.69 -35.35
N LEU A 421 -6.86 -25.34 -36.62
CA LEU A 421 -7.30 -24.05 -37.14
C LEU A 421 -8.57 -24.31 -37.94
N ALA A 422 -9.60 -23.53 -37.64
CA ALA A 422 -10.82 -23.55 -38.42
C ALA A 422 -10.53 -23.04 -39.84
N GLY A 423 -11.07 -23.74 -40.82
CA GLY A 423 -11.14 -23.29 -42.19
C GLY A 423 -12.00 -22.05 -42.33
N THR A 424 -11.94 -21.44 -43.50
CA THR A 424 -12.70 -20.23 -43.82
C THR A 424 -13.01 -20.18 -45.30
N THR A 425 -13.77 -19.17 -45.72
CA THR A 425 -13.97 -18.87 -47.13
C THR A 425 -13.48 -17.46 -47.42
N THR A 426 -12.91 -17.24 -48.60
CA THR A 426 -12.67 -15.86 -49.07
C THR A 426 -14.00 -15.15 -49.26
N PRO A 427 -14.02 -13.81 -49.20
CA PRO A 427 -15.13 -13.03 -49.74
C PRO A 427 -15.41 -13.42 -51.20
N PRO A 428 -16.64 -13.23 -51.71
CA PRO A 428 -16.96 -13.44 -53.10
C PRO A 428 -16.07 -12.58 -54.02
N LEU A 429 -15.47 -13.20 -55.02
CA LEU A 429 -14.56 -12.62 -55.99
C LEU A 429 -15.33 -12.44 -57.32
N PRO A 430 -15.81 -11.23 -57.64
CA PRO A 430 -16.52 -11.00 -58.89
C PRO A 430 -15.55 -11.05 -60.08
N LEU A 431 -15.97 -11.68 -61.17
CA LEU A 431 -15.28 -11.70 -62.46
C LEU A 431 -16.26 -11.27 -63.54
N SER A 432 -15.91 -10.25 -64.31
CA SER A 432 -16.65 -9.81 -65.48
C SER A 432 -15.89 -10.20 -66.74
N VAL A 433 -16.53 -10.95 -67.62
CA VAL A 433 -15.97 -11.33 -68.93
C VAL A 433 -16.77 -10.63 -70.02
N ARG A 434 -16.09 -9.82 -70.83
CA ARG A 434 -16.68 -9.13 -71.99
C ARG A 434 -16.34 -9.84 -73.29
#